data_AF-A0A4V2VFQ4-F1
#
_entry.id   AF-A0A4V2VFQ4-F1
#
_cell.length_a   1.000
_cell.length_b   1.000
_cell.length_c   1.000
_cell.angle_alpha   90.00
_cell.angle_beta   90.00
_cell.angle_gamma   90.00
#
_symmetry.space_group_name_H-M   'P 1'
#
loop_
_entity.id
_entity.type
_entity.pdbx_description
1 polymer ?
#
loop_
_entity_poly.entity_id
_entity_poly.type
_entity_poly.pdbx_seq_one_letter_code
_entity_poly.pdbx_strand_id
1 'polypeptide(L)'
;MAPNFLVTHSGGFHADEVLSSVILTRLFPDARLVRSRATEWITPGADRIVYDVGGAYDAAAGIFDHHQRGAPQRDDSQPFSSFGLIWKHFGRDYLTALSVPMPFTEAVYAAFDASFVLPIDLIDNGALSPDSAGSLAELTLPSLLETLKPVFDDADPEATDRSFHAAIAIARNLVEAKIAGIHAKLRAEGLVLQAIASAGEGRVLELPMGMPFRPAIVKAGADHLLFVVHPREADWCVTGIRRAEAGFELRADLPAAWAGLSGRELEVAAGIEGAIFCHNGRFIAAARTRKAALTLARLAVEDAEKRAG
;
A
#
# COMPACT_ATOMS: atom_id res chain seq x y z
N MET A 1 4.58 -32.09 -1.02
CA MET A 1 5.55 -31.81 -2.10
C MET A 1 5.15 -30.47 -2.72
N ALA A 2 6.09 -29.71 -3.28
CA ALA A 2 5.74 -28.50 -4.01
C ALA A 2 4.89 -28.87 -5.24
N PRO A 3 3.90 -28.05 -5.62
CA PRO A 3 3.10 -28.30 -6.82
C PRO A 3 3.97 -28.17 -8.07
N ASN A 4 3.68 -29.00 -9.08
CA ASN A 4 4.21 -28.87 -10.43
C ASN A 4 3.37 -27.90 -11.27
N PHE A 5 2.10 -27.69 -10.92
CA PHE A 5 1.16 -26.88 -11.69
C PHE A 5 0.38 -25.89 -10.82
N LEU A 6 0.15 -24.69 -11.35
CA LEU A 6 -0.79 -23.71 -10.84
C LEU A 6 -1.91 -23.59 -11.87
N VAL A 7 -3.15 -23.93 -11.50
CA VAL A 7 -4.26 -24.09 -12.44
C VAL A 7 -5.35 -23.07 -12.15
N THR A 8 -5.72 -22.28 -13.15
CA THR A 8 -6.85 -21.35 -13.07
C THR A 8 -7.65 -21.36 -14.38
N HIS A 9 -8.73 -20.59 -14.46
CA HIS A 9 -9.61 -20.61 -15.61
C HIS A 9 -8.98 -19.97 -16.87
N SER A 10 -9.45 -20.38 -18.04
CA SER A 10 -9.02 -19.86 -19.34
C SER A 10 -9.91 -18.74 -19.92
N GLY A 11 -10.78 -18.13 -19.11
CA GLY A 11 -11.65 -17.02 -19.54
C GLY A 11 -10.91 -15.69 -19.68
N GLY A 12 -11.66 -14.62 -19.97
CA GLY A 12 -11.17 -13.26 -19.72
C GLY A 12 -10.82 -13.13 -18.24
N PHE A 13 -9.64 -12.56 -17.95
CA PHE A 13 -9.11 -12.61 -16.59
C PHE A 13 -9.57 -11.47 -15.68
N HIS A 14 -9.63 -11.70 -14.39
CA HIS A 14 -10.02 -10.72 -13.38
C HIS A 14 -8.86 -10.43 -12.41
N ALA A 15 -9.11 -9.55 -11.45
CA ALA A 15 -8.12 -9.27 -10.41
C ALA A 15 -7.87 -10.50 -9.54
N ASP A 16 -8.89 -11.34 -9.32
CA ASP A 16 -8.85 -12.44 -8.36
C ASP A 16 -7.76 -13.46 -8.68
N GLU A 17 -7.80 -14.03 -9.87
CA GLU A 17 -6.85 -15.05 -10.28
C GLU A 17 -5.52 -14.46 -10.73
N VAL A 18 -5.47 -13.20 -11.20
CA VAL A 18 -4.20 -12.49 -11.42
C VAL A 18 -3.45 -12.33 -10.09
N LEU A 19 -4.11 -11.85 -9.02
CA LEU A 19 -3.49 -11.60 -7.72
C LEU A 19 -3.20 -12.90 -6.96
N SER A 20 -4.03 -13.94 -7.11
CA SER A 20 -3.72 -15.30 -6.69
C SER A 20 -2.44 -15.80 -7.35
N SER A 21 -2.31 -15.60 -8.66
CA SER A 21 -1.12 -16.00 -9.42
C SER A 21 0.13 -15.26 -8.98
N VAL A 22 0.04 -13.97 -8.62
CA VAL A 22 1.18 -13.21 -8.06
C VAL A 22 1.79 -13.92 -6.85
N ILE A 23 0.94 -14.36 -5.91
CA ILE A 23 1.37 -15.06 -4.71
C ILE A 23 1.97 -16.43 -5.07
N LEU A 24 1.21 -17.24 -5.79
CA LEU A 24 1.56 -18.64 -6.03
C LEU A 24 2.83 -18.77 -6.89
N THR A 25 2.99 -17.96 -7.94
CA THR A 25 4.18 -17.99 -8.79
C THR A 25 5.44 -17.46 -8.10
N ARG A 26 5.32 -16.69 -7.00
CA ARG A 26 6.47 -16.32 -6.16
C ARG A 26 6.94 -17.48 -5.30
N LEU A 27 5.98 -18.23 -4.75
CA LEU A 27 6.23 -19.34 -3.84
C LEU A 27 6.66 -20.62 -4.57
N PHE A 28 6.14 -20.81 -5.78
CA PHE A 28 6.39 -21.98 -6.61
C PHE A 28 6.89 -21.53 -8.00
N PRO A 29 8.10 -20.94 -8.09
CA PRO A 29 8.62 -20.38 -9.34
C PRO A 29 8.86 -21.44 -10.43
N ASP A 30 9.05 -22.70 -10.04
CA ASP A 30 9.24 -23.83 -10.97
C ASP A 30 7.91 -24.46 -11.41
N ALA A 31 6.79 -24.10 -10.78
CA ALA A 31 5.49 -24.62 -11.15
C ALA A 31 5.00 -23.97 -12.45
N ARG A 32 4.47 -24.78 -13.37
CA ARG A 32 3.89 -24.28 -14.61
C ARG A 32 2.49 -23.72 -14.34
N LEU A 33 2.27 -22.48 -14.71
CA LEU A 33 0.94 -21.87 -14.77
C LEU A 33 0.16 -22.43 -15.97
N VAL A 34 -1.04 -22.94 -15.70
CA VAL A 34 -1.94 -23.55 -16.68
C VAL A 34 -3.31 -22.87 -16.58
N ARG A 35 -3.81 -22.36 -17.69
CA ARG A 35 -5.15 -21.77 -17.78
C ARG A 35 -6.07 -22.72 -18.51
N SER A 36 -7.04 -23.31 -17.81
CA SER A 36 -7.92 -24.34 -18.36
C SER A 36 -9.24 -24.45 -17.60
N ARG A 37 -10.25 -25.03 -18.27
CA ARG A 37 -11.48 -25.54 -17.66
C ARG A 37 -11.69 -27.04 -17.90
N ALA A 38 -10.70 -27.70 -18.48
CA ALA A 38 -10.79 -29.12 -18.74
C ALA A 38 -10.71 -29.90 -17.42
N THR A 39 -11.58 -30.90 -17.26
CA THR A 39 -11.76 -31.65 -16.00
C THR A 39 -10.45 -32.22 -15.48
N GLU A 40 -9.58 -32.70 -16.36
CA GLU A 40 -8.27 -33.25 -16.02
C GLU A 40 -7.32 -32.23 -15.41
N TRP A 41 -7.53 -30.93 -15.63
CA TRP A 41 -6.73 -29.85 -15.05
C TRP A 41 -7.33 -29.35 -13.74
N ILE A 42 -8.65 -29.11 -13.74
CA ILE A 42 -9.35 -28.47 -12.62
C ILE A 42 -9.75 -29.44 -11.49
N THR A 43 -9.56 -30.74 -11.69
CA THR A 43 -9.71 -31.74 -10.62
C THR A 43 -8.49 -31.64 -9.67
N PRO A 44 -8.69 -31.58 -8.34
CA PRO A 44 -7.60 -31.51 -7.37
C PRO A 44 -6.62 -32.69 -7.50
N GLY A 45 -5.34 -32.43 -7.26
CA GLY A 45 -4.27 -33.42 -7.37
C GLY A 45 -3.05 -33.02 -6.56
N ALA A 46 -2.26 -34.01 -6.11
CA ALA A 46 -1.08 -33.76 -5.27
C ALA A 46 0.04 -32.96 -5.96
N ASP A 47 -0.06 -32.78 -7.27
CA ASP A 47 0.90 -32.08 -8.14
C ASP A 47 0.46 -30.65 -8.49
N ARG A 48 -0.68 -30.15 -7.98
CA ARG A 48 -1.22 -28.87 -8.41
C ARG A 48 -1.93 -28.08 -7.32
N ILE A 49 -2.02 -26.78 -7.55
CA ILE A 49 -2.93 -25.88 -6.84
C ILE A 49 -3.94 -25.36 -7.87
N VAL A 50 -5.23 -25.56 -7.62
CA VAL A 50 -6.33 -25.10 -8.47
C VAL A 50 -7.02 -23.92 -7.78
N TYR A 51 -7.27 -22.83 -8.50
CA TYR A 51 -7.86 -21.62 -7.94
C TYR A 51 -8.73 -20.89 -8.98
N ASP A 52 -9.80 -20.27 -8.51
CA ASP A 52 -10.78 -19.56 -9.34
C ASP A 52 -11.48 -20.44 -10.40
N VAL A 53 -11.45 -21.76 -10.17
CA VAL A 53 -12.09 -22.77 -11.00
C VAL A 53 -12.19 -24.09 -10.23
N GLY A 54 -13.13 -24.96 -10.64
CA GLY A 54 -13.28 -26.32 -10.13
C GLY A 54 -14.43 -26.53 -9.15
N GLY A 55 -15.05 -25.45 -8.66
CA GLY A 55 -16.30 -25.46 -7.91
C GLY A 55 -16.20 -26.02 -6.49
N ALA A 56 -15.03 -25.92 -5.85
CA ALA A 56 -14.83 -26.38 -4.49
C ALA A 56 -13.74 -25.58 -3.75
N TYR A 57 -13.80 -25.64 -2.43
CA TYR A 57 -12.71 -25.19 -1.56
C TYR A 57 -12.30 -26.31 -0.61
N ASP A 58 -11.08 -26.78 -0.77
CA ASP A 58 -10.41 -27.74 0.10
C ASP A 58 -8.90 -27.47 0.04
N ALA A 59 -8.40 -26.79 1.08
CA ALA A 59 -6.99 -26.42 1.16
C ALA A 59 -6.05 -27.64 1.23
N ALA A 60 -6.50 -28.76 1.79
CA ALA A 60 -5.69 -29.98 1.87
C ALA A 60 -5.61 -30.68 0.50
N ALA A 61 -6.67 -30.60 -0.30
CA ALA A 61 -6.68 -31.07 -1.68
C ALA A 61 -6.04 -30.07 -2.67
N GLY A 62 -5.75 -28.85 -2.24
CA GLY A 62 -5.13 -27.81 -3.06
C GLY A 62 -6.11 -27.12 -4.02
N ILE A 63 -7.38 -27.00 -3.66
CA ILE A 63 -8.40 -26.30 -4.48
C ILE A 63 -9.01 -25.11 -3.72
N PHE A 64 -9.03 -23.96 -4.38
CA PHE A 64 -9.37 -22.65 -3.81
C PHE A 64 -10.31 -21.90 -4.75
N ASP A 65 -11.53 -22.41 -4.94
CA ASP A 65 -12.60 -21.75 -5.68
C ASP A 65 -13.65 -21.17 -4.71
N HIS A 66 -14.39 -20.17 -5.17
CA HIS A 66 -15.47 -19.49 -4.45
C HIS A 66 -16.80 -19.45 -5.22
N HIS A 67 -16.86 -19.96 -6.45
CA HIS A 67 -18.09 -19.93 -7.26
C HIS A 67 -19.20 -20.89 -6.78
N GLN A 68 -18.89 -21.84 -5.89
CA GLN A 68 -19.82 -22.85 -5.41
C GLN A 68 -20.87 -22.30 -4.43
N ARG A 69 -22.03 -22.97 -4.37
CA ARG A 69 -23.03 -22.69 -3.33
C ARG A 69 -22.44 -22.99 -1.95
N GLY A 70 -22.52 -22.01 -1.05
CA GLY A 70 -21.93 -22.13 0.29
C GLY A 70 -20.42 -21.91 0.28
N ALA A 71 -19.93 -21.08 -0.64
CA ALA A 71 -18.55 -20.64 -0.67
C ALA A 71 -18.08 -20.10 0.69
N PRO A 72 -16.78 -20.23 1.03
CA PRO A 72 -16.26 -19.84 2.33
C PRO A 72 -16.47 -18.35 2.60
N GLN A 73 -16.82 -18.03 3.84
CA GLN A 73 -16.89 -16.68 4.35
C GLN A 73 -15.87 -16.49 5.47
N ARG A 74 -15.50 -15.25 5.71
CA ARG A 74 -14.76 -14.77 6.87
C ARG A 74 -15.63 -14.89 8.13
N ASP A 75 -15.03 -14.75 9.31
CA ASP A 75 -15.74 -14.88 10.59
C ASP A 75 -16.87 -13.85 10.76
N ASP A 76 -16.79 -12.73 10.04
CA ASP A 76 -17.79 -11.66 9.98
C ASP A 76 -18.74 -11.75 8.78
N SER A 77 -18.82 -12.92 8.15
CA SER A 77 -19.67 -13.23 6.98
C SER A 77 -19.27 -12.52 5.68
N GLN A 78 -18.17 -11.76 5.65
CA GLN A 78 -17.66 -11.21 4.39
C GLN A 78 -17.15 -12.36 3.49
N PRO A 79 -17.46 -12.35 2.18
CA PRO A 79 -17.07 -13.45 1.30
C PRO A 79 -15.55 -13.48 1.08
N PHE A 80 -15.02 -14.67 0.80
CA PHE A 80 -13.71 -14.82 0.19
C PHE A 80 -13.86 -14.98 -1.33
N SER A 81 -13.00 -14.35 -2.12
CA SER A 81 -12.69 -14.81 -3.48
C SER A 81 -11.50 -15.78 -3.45
N SER A 82 -11.05 -16.27 -4.60
CA SER A 82 -9.89 -17.18 -4.64
C SER A 82 -8.62 -16.50 -4.12
N PHE A 83 -8.42 -15.21 -4.40
CA PHE A 83 -7.32 -14.41 -3.87
C PHE A 83 -7.33 -14.36 -2.35
N GLY A 84 -8.48 -14.12 -1.74
CA GLY A 84 -8.64 -14.17 -0.30
C GLY A 84 -8.34 -15.54 0.30
N LEU A 85 -8.78 -16.62 -0.37
CA LEU A 85 -8.45 -17.99 0.04
C LEU A 85 -6.94 -18.28 -0.10
N ILE A 86 -6.32 -17.89 -1.21
CA ILE A 86 -4.88 -18.04 -1.41
C ILE A 86 -4.11 -17.22 -0.39
N TRP A 87 -4.50 -15.98 -0.10
CA TRP A 87 -3.87 -15.17 0.94
C TRP A 87 -4.00 -15.83 2.32
N LYS A 88 -5.18 -16.37 2.65
CA LYS A 88 -5.44 -17.07 3.91
C LYS A 88 -4.43 -18.19 4.19
N HIS A 89 -4.08 -18.97 3.17
CA HIS A 89 -3.22 -20.15 3.31
C HIS A 89 -1.75 -19.89 3.01
N PHE A 90 -1.45 -19.00 2.06
CA PHE A 90 -0.11 -18.80 1.53
C PHE A 90 0.47 -17.42 1.83
N GLY A 91 -0.32 -16.48 2.37
CA GLY A 91 0.11 -15.10 2.58
C GLY A 91 1.31 -14.96 3.52
N ARG A 92 1.37 -15.79 4.57
CA ARG A 92 2.51 -15.80 5.52
C ARG A 92 3.80 -16.28 4.88
N ASP A 93 3.71 -17.32 4.06
CA ASP A 93 4.85 -17.83 3.29
C ASP A 93 5.28 -16.80 2.25
N TYR A 94 4.33 -16.12 1.61
CA TYR A 94 4.61 -15.04 0.67
C TYR A 94 5.38 -13.88 1.32
N LEU A 95 4.95 -13.45 2.51
CA LEU A 95 5.66 -12.44 3.30
C LEU A 95 7.08 -12.90 3.67
N THR A 96 7.24 -14.18 4.02
CA THR A 96 8.55 -14.78 4.28
C THR A 96 9.44 -14.77 3.04
N ALA A 97 8.90 -15.10 1.87
CA ALA A 97 9.60 -15.03 0.58
C ALA A 97 9.96 -13.59 0.16
N LEU A 98 9.26 -12.59 0.69
CA LEU A 98 9.60 -11.17 0.56
C LEU A 98 10.54 -10.66 1.66
N SER A 99 11.09 -11.56 2.49
CA SER A 99 12.00 -11.22 3.60
C SER A 99 11.37 -10.28 4.64
N VAL A 100 10.06 -10.37 4.86
CA VAL A 100 9.41 -9.72 6.01
C VAL A 100 9.76 -10.53 7.27
N PRO A 101 10.44 -9.93 8.27
CA PRO A 101 10.86 -10.66 9.46
C PRO A 101 9.66 -11.07 10.34
N MET A 102 9.76 -12.23 10.99
CA MET A 102 8.71 -12.83 11.84
C MET A 102 8.03 -11.84 12.82
N PRO A 103 8.75 -10.96 13.53
CA PRO A 103 8.11 -9.98 14.44
C PRO A 103 7.12 -9.04 13.76
N PHE A 104 7.21 -8.85 12.45
CA PHE A 104 6.32 -8.01 11.65
C PHE A 104 5.29 -8.80 10.85
N THR A 105 5.49 -10.11 10.63
CA THR A 105 4.71 -10.91 9.69
C THR A 105 3.20 -10.81 9.92
N GLU A 106 2.72 -11.04 11.15
CA GLU A 106 1.27 -10.99 11.42
C GLU A 106 0.68 -9.58 11.29
N ALA A 107 1.42 -8.55 11.69
CA ALA A 107 0.97 -7.16 11.56
C ALA A 107 0.89 -6.73 10.09
N VAL A 108 1.88 -7.13 9.28
CA VAL A 108 1.87 -6.89 7.83
C VAL A 108 0.75 -7.71 7.18
N TYR A 109 0.58 -8.97 7.59
CA TYR A 109 -0.45 -9.87 7.09
C TYR A 109 -1.85 -9.27 7.27
N ALA A 110 -2.18 -8.87 8.50
CA ALA A 110 -3.49 -8.31 8.83
C ALA A 110 -3.74 -6.96 8.13
N ALA A 111 -2.72 -6.08 8.08
CA ALA A 111 -2.86 -4.78 7.43
C ALA A 111 -3.00 -4.91 5.90
N PHE A 112 -2.32 -5.88 5.28
CA PHE A 112 -2.46 -6.15 3.85
C PHE A 112 -3.80 -6.81 3.53
N ASP A 113 -4.23 -7.78 4.36
CA ASP A 113 -5.55 -8.42 4.22
C ASP A 113 -6.67 -7.38 4.23
N ALA A 114 -6.71 -6.52 5.26
CA ALA A 114 -7.77 -5.54 5.42
C ALA A 114 -7.77 -4.44 4.34
N SER A 115 -6.58 -3.99 3.89
CA SER A 115 -6.46 -2.82 3.01
C SER A 115 -6.22 -3.14 1.53
N PHE A 116 -6.10 -4.42 1.17
CA PHE A 116 -5.81 -4.85 -0.19
C PHE A 116 -6.57 -6.12 -0.59
N VAL A 117 -6.56 -7.17 0.23
CA VAL A 117 -7.23 -8.44 -0.11
C VAL A 117 -8.73 -8.32 0.01
N LEU A 118 -9.23 -7.86 1.15
CA LEU A 118 -10.66 -7.75 1.43
C LEU A 118 -11.42 -6.91 0.38
N PRO A 119 -10.95 -5.70 -0.03
CA PRO A 119 -11.64 -4.95 -1.08
C PRO A 119 -11.73 -5.69 -2.42
N ILE A 120 -10.72 -6.51 -2.76
CA ILE A 120 -10.74 -7.34 -3.98
C ILE A 120 -11.76 -8.47 -3.82
N ASP A 121 -11.74 -9.19 -2.69
CA ASP A 121 -12.71 -10.24 -2.39
C ASP A 121 -14.15 -9.71 -2.51
N LEU A 122 -14.42 -8.51 -1.97
CA LEU A 122 -15.74 -7.89 -2.01
C LEU A 122 -16.18 -7.51 -3.43
N ILE A 123 -15.28 -6.98 -4.25
CA ILE A 123 -15.58 -6.61 -5.64
C ILE A 123 -15.87 -7.86 -6.46
N ASP A 124 -15.02 -8.87 -6.33
CA ASP A 124 -15.09 -10.09 -7.11
C ASP A 124 -16.36 -10.92 -6.79
N ASN A 125 -16.77 -10.94 -5.52
CA ASN A 125 -18.04 -11.54 -5.11
C ASN A 125 -19.28 -10.65 -5.38
N GLY A 126 -19.12 -9.48 -5.99
CA GLY A 126 -20.21 -8.54 -6.24
C GLY A 126 -20.82 -7.91 -4.98
N ALA A 127 -20.17 -8.04 -3.83
CA ALA A 127 -20.59 -7.41 -2.56
C ALA A 127 -20.24 -5.91 -2.52
N LEU A 128 -19.28 -5.47 -3.35
CA LEU A 128 -18.92 -4.08 -3.55
C LEU A 128 -18.91 -3.76 -5.05
N SER A 129 -19.67 -2.76 -5.50
CA SER A 129 -19.60 -2.31 -6.89
C SER A 129 -18.35 -1.43 -7.12
N PRO A 130 -17.61 -1.61 -8.24
CA PRO A 130 -16.56 -0.68 -8.66
C PRO A 130 -17.04 0.78 -8.74
N ASP A 131 -18.32 1.01 -9.05
CA ASP A 131 -18.93 2.35 -9.15
C ASP A 131 -18.91 3.11 -7.81
N SER A 132 -18.70 2.41 -6.69
CA SER A 132 -18.52 3.04 -5.38
C SER A 132 -17.31 4.00 -5.33
N ALA A 133 -16.35 3.85 -6.25
CA ALA A 133 -15.24 4.77 -6.43
C ALA A 133 -15.58 6.03 -7.23
N GLY A 134 -16.82 6.16 -7.73
CA GLY A 134 -17.30 7.33 -8.47
C GLY A 134 -16.50 7.57 -9.75
N SER A 135 -16.03 8.80 -9.98
CA SER A 135 -15.23 9.16 -11.15
C SER A 135 -13.89 8.42 -11.27
N LEU A 136 -13.49 7.70 -10.23
CA LEU A 136 -12.27 6.89 -10.20
C LEU A 136 -12.51 5.40 -10.46
N ALA A 137 -13.74 4.97 -10.76
CA ALA A 137 -14.08 3.56 -10.97
C ALA A 137 -13.16 2.86 -12.00
N GLU A 138 -12.98 3.47 -13.17
CA GLU A 138 -12.09 2.98 -14.25
C GLU A 138 -10.59 3.00 -13.89
N LEU A 139 -10.23 3.69 -12.81
CA LEU A 139 -8.85 3.79 -12.30
C LEU A 139 -8.62 2.89 -11.07
N THR A 140 -9.60 2.07 -10.69
CA THR A 140 -9.41 1.06 -9.65
C THR A 140 -8.51 -0.06 -10.14
N LEU A 141 -7.82 -0.74 -9.21
CA LEU A 141 -6.91 -1.82 -9.58
C LEU A 141 -7.59 -2.94 -10.39
N PRO A 142 -8.79 -3.45 -10.02
CA PRO A 142 -9.48 -4.44 -10.84
C PRO A 142 -9.74 -3.95 -12.27
N SER A 143 -10.31 -2.76 -12.43
CA SER A 143 -10.58 -2.18 -13.76
C SER A 143 -9.31 -2.00 -14.59
N LEU A 144 -8.22 -1.51 -13.97
CA LEU A 144 -6.93 -1.36 -14.65
C LEU A 144 -6.34 -2.70 -15.09
N LEU A 145 -6.46 -3.76 -14.28
CA LEU A 145 -6.01 -5.09 -14.70
C LEU A 145 -6.84 -5.60 -15.87
N GLU A 146 -8.16 -5.39 -15.88
CA GLU A 146 -9.01 -5.79 -17.01
C GLU A 146 -8.64 -5.10 -18.32
N THR A 147 -8.13 -3.87 -18.27
CA THR A 147 -7.67 -3.14 -19.48
C THR A 147 -6.47 -3.81 -20.17
N LEU A 148 -5.81 -4.76 -19.50
CA LEU A 148 -4.68 -5.51 -20.06
C LEU A 148 -5.13 -6.72 -20.89
N LYS A 149 -6.43 -7.05 -20.90
CA LYS A 149 -7.00 -8.10 -21.76
C LYS A 149 -6.68 -7.79 -23.23
N PRO A 150 -6.49 -8.81 -24.07
CA PRO A 150 -6.27 -8.58 -25.50
C PRO A 150 -7.49 -7.86 -26.11
N VAL A 151 -7.24 -7.09 -27.16
CA VAL A 151 -8.32 -6.49 -27.96
C VAL A 151 -9.16 -7.60 -28.61
N PHE A 152 -10.43 -7.31 -28.86
CA PHE A 152 -11.41 -8.30 -29.31
C PHE A 152 -11.06 -8.97 -30.65
N ASP A 153 -10.24 -8.30 -31.47
CA ASP A 153 -9.81 -8.71 -32.81
C ASP A 153 -8.38 -9.27 -32.86
N ASP A 154 -7.72 -9.48 -31.72
CA ASP A 154 -6.49 -10.26 -31.66
C ASP A 154 -6.81 -11.75 -31.86
N ALA A 155 -6.55 -12.24 -33.07
CA ALA A 155 -6.87 -13.62 -33.47
C ALA A 155 -5.85 -14.66 -32.97
N ASP A 156 -4.78 -14.25 -32.29
CA ASP A 156 -3.79 -15.18 -31.76
C ASP A 156 -4.38 -16.00 -30.59
N PRO A 157 -4.42 -17.34 -30.67
CA PRO A 157 -4.93 -18.19 -29.60
C PRO A 157 -4.23 -17.98 -28.24
N GLU A 158 -2.99 -17.51 -28.24
CA GLU A 158 -2.17 -17.30 -27.03
C GLU A 158 -2.26 -15.85 -26.50
N ALA A 159 -3.04 -14.96 -27.15
CA ALA A 159 -3.12 -13.54 -26.79
C ALA A 159 -3.55 -13.35 -25.32
N THR A 160 -4.62 -14.04 -24.90
CA THR A 160 -5.14 -13.97 -23.54
C THR A 160 -4.11 -14.42 -22.50
N ASP A 161 -3.34 -15.47 -22.80
CA ASP A 161 -2.33 -16.00 -21.89
C ASP A 161 -1.12 -15.09 -21.78
N ARG A 162 -0.66 -14.50 -22.90
CA ARG A 162 0.37 -13.46 -22.86
C ARG A 162 -0.05 -12.24 -22.04
N SER A 163 -1.26 -11.74 -22.26
CA SER A 163 -1.83 -10.62 -21.49
C SER A 163 -1.96 -10.96 -20.00
N PHE A 164 -2.33 -12.19 -19.66
CA PHE A 164 -2.41 -12.63 -18.27
C PHE A 164 -1.04 -12.60 -17.57
N HIS A 165 0.01 -13.10 -18.24
CA HIS A 165 1.37 -13.04 -17.69
C HIS A 165 1.85 -11.59 -17.52
N ALA A 166 1.51 -10.70 -18.46
CA ALA A 166 1.81 -9.27 -18.33
C ALA A 166 1.08 -8.63 -17.14
N ALA A 167 -0.20 -8.98 -16.94
CA ALA A 167 -1.00 -8.53 -15.81
C ALA A 167 -0.41 -8.99 -14.47
N ILE A 168 0.05 -10.25 -14.37
CA ILE A 168 0.75 -10.76 -13.17
C ILE A 168 2.01 -9.94 -12.89
N ALA A 169 2.83 -9.65 -13.91
CA ALA A 169 4.06 -8.89 -13.74
C ALA A 169 3.79 -7.46 -13.22
N ILE A 170 2.77 -6.80 -13.75
CA ILE A 170 2.35 -5.46 -13.28
C ILE A 170 1.80 -5.53 -11.86
N ALA A 171 0.85 -6.44 -11.62
CA ALA A 171 0.20 -6.63 -10.32
C ALA A 171 1.21 -6.95 -9.21
N ARG A 172 2.23 -7.77 -9.50
CA ARG A 172 3.29 -8.12 -8.55
C ARG A 172 3.99 -6.88 -8.00
N ASN A 173 4.35 -5.93 -8.86
CA ASN A 173 5.03 -4.70 -8.42
C ASN A 173 4.15 -3.88 -7.46
N LEU A 174 2.84 -3.81 -7.72
CA LEU A 174 1.89 -3.09 -6.87
C LEU A 174 1.69 -3.79 -5.52
N VAL A 175 1.53 -5.11 -5.52
CA VAL A 175 1.38 -5.94 -4.31
C VAL A 175 2.62 -5.83 -3.42
N GLU A 176 3.81 -6.06 -3.99
CA GLU A 176 5.06 -6.05 -3.24
C GLU A 176 5.39 -4.64 -2.72
N ALA A 177 5.13 -3.58 -3.50
CA ALA A 177 5.29 -2.20 -3.04
C ALA A 177 4.34 -1.84 -1.88
N LYS A 178 3.08 -2.29 -1.94
CA LYS A 178 2.10 -2.09 -0.86
C LYS A 178 2.56 -2.79 0.42
N ILE A 179 3.01 -4.04 0.34
CA ILE A 179 3.56 -4.80 1.47
C ILE A 179 4.80 -4.10 2.04
N ALA A 180 5.74 -3.69 1.19
CA ALA A 180 6.94 -2.97 1.60
C ALA A 180 6.60 -1.66 2.31
N GLY A 181 5.60 -0.92 1.83
CA GLY A 181 5.10 0.30 2.45
C GLY A 181 4.48 0.07 3.84
N ILE A 182 3.68 -0.99 4.00
CA ILE A 182 3.13 -1.39 5.32
C ILE A 182 4.28 -1.73 6.27
N HIS A 183 5.21 -2.59 5.85
CA HIS A 183 6.35 -2.99 6.66
C HIS A 183 7.25 -1.80 7.02
N ALA A 184 7.48 -0.86 6.11
CA ALA A 184 8.24 0.36 6.38
C ALA A 184 7.58 1.23 7.46
N LYS A 185 6.25 1.36 7.47
CA LYS A 185 5.51 2.07 8.53
C LYS A 185 5.71 1.41 9.89
N LEU A 186 5.65 0.08 9.96
CA LEU A 186 5.85 -0.66 11.21
C LEU A 186 7.28 -0.52 11.75
N ARG A 187 8.30 -0.58 10.88
CA ARG A 187 9.70 -0.33 11.28
C ARG A 187 9.93 1.10 11.75
N ALA A 188 9.24 2.07 11.16
CA ALA A 188 9.36 3.47 11.52
C ALA A 188 8.70 3.79 12.87
N GLU A 189 7.67 3.04 13.27
CA GLU A 189 6.85 3.33 14.45
C GLU A 189 7.69 3.51 15.72
N GLY A 190 8.58 2.57 16.03
CA GLY A 190 9.38 2.62 17.26
C GLY A 190 10.30 3.86 17.32
N LEU A 191 10.92 4.22 16.20
CA LEU A 191 11.77 5.41 16.10
C LEU A 191 10.97 6.70 16.29
N VAL A 192 9.76 6.74 15.73
CA VAL A 192 8.88 7.91 15.85
C VAL A 192 8.35 8.04 17.27
N LEU A 193 7.95 6.94 17.92
CA LEU A 193 7.52 6.95 19.33
C LEU A 193 8.64 7.43 20.27
N GLN A 194 9.88 7.01 20.03
CA GLN A 194 11.05 7.50 20.77
C GLN A 194 11.30 8.99 20.54
N ALA A 195 11.16 9.46 19.29
CA ALA A 195 11.29 10.88 18.98
C ALA A 195 10.17 11.72 19.63
N ILE A 196 8.94 11.21 19.66
CA ILE A 196 7.80 11.86 20.35
C ILE A 196 8.08 11.97 21.85
N ALA A 197 8.52 10.88 22.49
CA ALA A 197 8.86 10.89 23.91
C ALA A 197 9.98 11.88 24.23
N SER A 198 10.98 11.98 23.35
CA SER A 198 12.10 12.93 23.50
C SER A 198 11.67 14.38 23.28
N ALA A 199 10.71 14.62 22.37
CA ALA A 199 10.16 15.95 22.11
C ALA A 199 9.30 16.48 23.28
N GLY A 200 8.71 15.58 24.09
CA GLY A 200 7.81 15.95 25.19
C GLY A 200 6.65 16.80 24.69
N GLU A 201 6.39 17.93 25.35
CA GLU A 201 5.36 18.90 24.96
C GLU A 201 5.76 19.83 23.79
N GLY A 202 6.94 19.62 23.19
CA GLY A 202 7.39 20.39 22.04
C GLY A 202 6.44 20.29 20.85
N ARG A 203 6.37 21.35 20.02
CA ARG A 203 5.51 21.41 18.83
C ARG A 203 6.18 20.87 17.56
N VAL A 204 7.46 20.52 17.64
CA VAL A 204 8.29 20.08 16.51
C VAL A 204 8.84 18.69 16.79
N LEU A 205 8.60 17.76 15.88
CA LEU A 205 9.16 16.42 15.93
C LEU A 205 10.39 16.34 15.01
N GLU A 206 11.55 16.08 15.57
CA GLU A 206 12.75 15.84 14.77
C GLU A 206 12.93 14.33 14.53
N LEU A 207 13.16 13.95 13.28
CA LEU A 207 13.39 12.56 12.86
C LEU A 207 14.78 12.42 12.22
N PRO A 208 15.41 11.24 12.33
CA PRO A 208 16.75 11.01 11.80
C PRO A 208 16.81 10.95 10.27
N MET A 209 15.68 10.76 9.58
CA MET A 209 15.56 10.69 8.13
C MET A 209 14.12 10.90 7.68
N GLY A 210 13.91 11.07 6.37
CA GLY A 210 12.57 11.00 5.79
C GLY A 210 11.96 9.61 6.01
N MET A 211 10.87 9.53 6.76
CA MET A 211 10.23 8.26 7.11
C MET A 211 8.74 8.43 7.43
N PRO A 212 7.92 7.36 7.35
CA PRO A 212 6.53 7.44 7.78
C PRO A 212 6.43 7.73 9.28
N PHE A 213 5.78 8.84 9.66
CA PHE A 213 5.65 9.26 11.07
C PHE A 213 4.21 9.32 11.56
N ARG A 214 3.27 9.62 10.66
CA ARG A 214 1.90 9.98 11.04
C ARG A 214 1.15 8.89 11.82
N PRO A 215 1.17 7.60 11.43
CA PRO A 215 0.47 6.57 12.19
C PRO A 215 0.93 6.52 13.66
N ALA A 216 2.22 6.70 13.92
CA ALA A 216 2.77 6.73 15.26
C ALA A 216 2.36 7.99 16.05
N ILE A 217 2.30 9.16 15.41
CA ILE A 217 1.77 10.40 16.03
C ILE A 217 0.32 10.20 16.48
N VAL A 218 -0.53 9.64 15.62
CA VAL A 218 -1.94 9.36 15.93
C VAL A 218 -2.04 8.35 17.08
N LYS A 219 -1.29 7.25 16.99
CA LYS A 219 -1.26 6.21 18.03
C LYS A 219 -0.81 6.73 19.39
N ALA A 220 0.15 7.66 19.42
CA ALA A 220 0.66 8.26 20.63
C ALA A 220 -0.24 9.37 21.21
N GLY A 221 -1.29 9.80 20.48
CA GLY A 221 -2.10 10.96 20.87
C GLY A 221 -1.30 12.27 20.90
N ALA A 222 -0.22 12.37 20.11
CA ALA A 222 0.68 13.52 20.11
C ALA A 222 0.11 14.67 19.26
N ASP A 223 -1.08 15.14 19.60
CA ASP A 223 -1.84 16.14 18.85
C ASP A 223 -1.26 17.56 18.93
N HIS A 224 -0.42 17.81 19.94
CA HIS A 224 0.35 19.03 20.11
C HIS A 224 1.44 19.24 19.06
N LEU A 225 1.88 18.17 18.37
CA LEU A 225 2.87 18.29 17.31
C LEU A 225 2.29 18.97 16.07
N LEU A 226 2.98 20.00 15.57
CA LEU A 226 2.59 20.81 14.42
C LEU A 226 3.45 20.53 13.18
N PHE A 227 4.77 20.38 13.37
CA PHE A 227 5.74 20.21 12.29
C PHE A 227 6.68 19.03 12.53
N VAL A 228 7.20 18.48 11.44
CA VAL A 228 8.26 17.46 11.44
C VAL A 228 9.50 18.02 10.75
N VAL A 229 10.67 17.79 11.33
CA VAL A 229 11.97 18.16 10.77
C VAL A 229 12.83 16.92 10.56
N HIS A 230 13.45 16.77 9.39
CA HIS A 230 14.34 15.64 9.12
C HIS A 230 15.36 15.98 8.02
N PRO A 231 16.51 15.30 7.96
CA PRO A 231 17.45 15.45 6.86
C PRO A 231 16.94 14.81 5.57
N ARG A 232 17.46 15.30 4.44
CA ARG A 232 17.45 14.67 3.11
C ARG A 232 18.91 14.51 2.65
N GLU A 233 19.12 14.05 1.42
CA GLU A 233 20.47 13.82 0.89
C GLU A 233 21.36 15.08 0.89
N ALA A 234 20.80 16.23 0.50
CA ALA A 234 21.55 17.48 0.34
C ALA A 234 21.15 18.60 1.31
N ASP A 235 20.00 18.48 1.97
CA ASP A 235 19.40 19.54 2.77
C ASP A 235 18.54 18.98 3.92
N TRP A 236 17.80 19.87 4.58
CA TRP A 236 16.88 19.56 5.67
C TRP A 236 15.46 20.01 5.31
N CYS A 237 14.49 19.23 5.77
CA CYS A 237 13.08 19.38 5.50
C CYS A 237 12.34 19.90 6.73
N VAL A 238 11.35 20.78 6.54
CA VAL A 238 10.31 21.09 7.51
C VAL A 238 8.96 20.83 6.86
N THR A 239 8.14 19.95 7.41
CA THR A 239 6.81 19.61 6.88
C THR A 239 5.73 19.78 7.92
N GLY A 240 4.56 20.26 7.48
CA GLY A 240 3.35 20.24 8.32
C GLY A 240 2.82 18.82 8.53
N ILE A 241 2.11 18.62 9.64
CA ILE A 241 1.41 17.37 9.95
C ILE A 241 -0.06 17.52 9.54
N ARG A 242 -0.59 16.60 8.74
CA ARG A 242 -2.01 16.60 8.34
C ARG A 242 -2.94 16.24 9.50
N ARG A 243 -4.12 16.87 9.55
CA ARG A 243 -5.16 16.61 10.58
C ARG A 243 -5.83 15.25 10.42
N ALA A 244 -6.40 14.98 9.24
CA ALA A 244 -7.15 13.76 8.93
C ALA A 244 -6.43 12.92 7.85
N GLU A 245 -6.64 11.60 7.84
CA GLU A 245 -5.93 10.67 6.94
C GLU A 245 -6.20 11.03 5.48
N ALA A 246 -7.47 11.32 5.19
CA ALA A 246 -7.91 11.94 3.95
C ALA A 246 -7.76 13.49 4.00
N GLY A 247 -7.49 14.08 2.84
CA GLY A 247 -7.40 15.53 2.68
C GLY A 247 -5.98 16.11 2.84
N PHE A 248 -5.90 17.44 2.75
CA PHE A 248 -4.65 18.22 2.75
C PHE A 248 -4.55 19.21 3.92
N GLU A 249 -5.55 19.26 4.79
CA GLU A 249 -5.59 20.18 5.92
C GLU A 249 -4.48 19.87 6.94
N LEU A 250 -3.70 20.88 7.29
CA LEU A 250 -2.60 20.77 8.24
C LEU A 250 -3.02 21.17 9.65
N ARG A 251 -2.30 20.65 10.65
CA ARG A 251 -2.39 21.08 12.04
C ARG A 251 -1.96 22.53 12.18
N ALA A 252 -0.92 22.94 11.44
CA ALA A 252 -0.51 24.32 11.23
C ALA A 252 0.15 24.48 9.86
N ASP A 253 -0.03 25.63 9.26
CA ASP A 253 0.66 26.04 8.03
C ASP A 253 1.97 26.76 8.36
N LEU A 254 2.97 26.66 7.47
CA LEU A 254 4.14 27.54 7.52
C LEU A 254 3.75 29.01 7.32
N PRO A 255 4.50 30.01 7.80
CA PRO A 255 4.15 31.44 7.69
C PRO A 255 3.75 31.90 6.29
N ALA A 256 2.68 32.69 6.19
CA ALA A 256 2.18 33.20 4.91
C ALA A 256 3.21 34.07 4.19
N ALA A 257 4.04 34.80 4.94
CA ALA A 257 5.14 35.60 4.40
C ALA A 257 6.22 34.79 3.69
N TRP A 258 6.26 33.46 3.86
CA TRP A 258 7.23 32.58 3.20
C TRP A 258 6.67 31.91 1.95
N ALA A 259 5.36 31.96 1.73
CA ALA A 259 4.68 31.20 0.68
C ALA A 259 5.27 31.49 -0.70
N GLY A 260 5.80 30.46 -1.36
CA GLY A 260 6.35 30.55 -2.71
C GLY A 260 7.75 31.15 -2.80
N LEU A 261 8.33 31.62 -1.69
CA LEU A 261 9.66 32.22 -1.69
C LEU A 261 10.77 31.17 -1.76
N SER A 262 11.86 31.52 -2.43
CA SER A 262 13.05 30.67 -2.59
C SER A 262 14.34 31.48 -2.48
N GLY A 263 15.43 30.81 -2.09
CA GLY A 263 16.76 31.38 -1.96
C GLY A 263 16.76 32.65 -1.12
N ARG A 264 17.41 33.70 -1.64
CA ARG A 264 17.64 34.95 -0.91
C ARG A 264 16.36 35.62 -0.40
N GLU A 265 15.26 35.53 -1.16
CA GLU A 265 13.98 36.14 -0.76
C GLU A 265 13.43 35.47 0.50
N LEU A 266 13.48 34.14 0.58
CA LEU A 266 13.07 33.40 1.76
C LEU A 266 14.01 33.67 2.94
N GLU A 267 15.33 33.73 2.71
CA GLU A 267 16.28 34.06 3.78
C GLU A 267 16.00 35.42 4.40
N VAL A 268 15.68 36.43 3.58
CA VAL A 268 15.32 37.77 4.04
C VAL A 268 13.98 37.74 4.79
N ALA A 269 12.96 37.09 4.23
CA ALA A 269 11.63 37.02 4.83
C ALA A 269 11.59 36.23 6.15
N ALA A 270 12.39 35.16 6.26
CA ALA A 270 12.49 34.34 7.46
C ALA A 270 13.54 34.85 8.45
N GLY A 271 14.48 35.69 8.01
CA GLY A 271 15.65 36.10 8.80
C GLY A 271 16.61 34.94 9.07
N ILE A 272 16.68 33.95 8.17
CA ILE A 272 17.44 32.70 8.35
C ILE A 272 18.33 32.47 7.14
N GLU A 273 19.64 32.62 7.33
CA GLU A 273 20.63 32.20 6.33
C GLU A 273 20.55 30.68 6.10
N GLY A 274 20.56 30.28 4.83
CA GLY A 274 20.43 28.89 4.43
C GLY A 274 18.99 28.38 4.33
N ALA A 275 17.96 29.23 4.44
CA ALA A 275 16.62 28.85 4.01
C ALA A 275 16.60 28.70 2.47
N ILE A 276 16.08 27.57 1.98
CA ILE A 276 16.19 27.20 0.55
C ILE A 276 14.91 27.52 -0.20
N PHE A 277 13.77 27.00 0.25
CA PHE A 277 12.47 27.28 -0.36
C PHE A 277 11.33 27.01 0.61
N CYS A 278 10.17 27.62 0.37
CA CYS A 278 8.92 27.29 1.01
C CYS A 278 7.83 27.18 -0.06
N HIS A 279 7.11 26.06 -0.07
CA HIS A 279 6.05 25.82 -1.06
C HIS A 279 4.92 26.86 -0.90
N ASN A 280 4.31 27.28 -2.01
CA ASN A 280 3.21 28.26 -1.99
C ASN A 280 2.01 27.80 -1.16
N GLY A 281 1.72 26.50 -1.18
CA GLY A 281 0.73 25.86 -0.31
C GLY A 281 1.14 25.69 1.16
N ARG A 282 2.27 26.25 1.60
CA ARG A 282 2.70 26.37 3.01
C ARG A 282 2.84 25.05 3.80
N PHE A 283 2.93 23.91 3.12
CA PHE A 283 3.03 22.59 3.75
C PHE A 283 4.46 22.06 3.89
N ILE A 284 5.42 22.64 3.17
CA ILE A 284 6.82 22.21 3.19
C ILE A 284 7.77 23.39 2.98
N ALA A 285 8.87 23.39 3.73
CA ALA A 285 10.03 24.23 3.51
C ALA A 285 11.31 23.39 3.56
N ALA A 286 12.40 23.92 3.01
CA ALA A 286 13.72 23.32 3.09
C ALA A 286 14.77 24.31 3.57
N ALA A 287 15.81 23.79 4.21
CA ALA A 287 16.94 24.56 4.69
C ALA A 287 18.24 23.79 4.51
N ARG A 288 19.36 24.49 4.30
CA ARG A 288 20.67 23.89 4.05
C ARG A 288 21.22 23.10 5.23
N THR A 289 20.89 23.53 6.45
CA THR A 289 21.42 22.94 7.68
C THR A 289 20.33 22.58 8.65
N ARG A 290 20.63 21.61 9.53
CA ARG A 290 19.79 21.24 10.68
C ARG A 290 19.35 22.46 11.49
N LYS A 291 20.31 23.34 11.80
CA LYS A 291 20.07 24.55 12.60
C LYS A 291 19.08 25.48 11.91
N ALA A 292 19.23 25.71 10.61
CA ALA A 292 18.31 26.54 9.85
C ALA A 292 16.90 25.94 9.78
N ALA A 293 16.77 24.62 9.56
CA ALA A 293 15.48 23.94 9.53
C ALA A 293 14.76 23.97 10.89
N LEU A 294 15.46 23.70 11.99
CA LEU A 294 14.88 23.82 13.33
C LEU A 294 14.49 25.26 13.67
N THR A 295 15.24 26.25 13.19
CA THR A 295 14.89 27.66 13.39
C THR A 295 13.64 28.05 12.59
N LEU A 296 13.50 27.58 11.34
CA LEU A 296 12.28 27.75 10.54
C LEU A 296 11.08 27.11 11.25
N ALA A 297 11.21 25.87 11.72
CA ALA A 297 10.14 25.18 12.42
C ALA A 297 9.70 25.94 13.69
N ARG A 298 10.65 26.46 14.49
CA ARG A 298 10.36 27.28 15.67
C ARG A 298 9.59 28.55 15.32
N LEU A 299 10.02 29.32 14.31
CA LEU A 299 9.31 30.53 13.89
C LEU A 299 7.91 30.21 13.34
N ALA A 300 7.75 29.08 12.66
CA ALA A 300 6.45 28.62 12.19
C ALA A 300 5.50 28.25 13.34
N VAL A 301 6.01 27.64 14.42
CA VAL A 301 5.24 27.39 15.64
C VAL A 301 4.77 28.70 16.26
N GLU A 302 5.66 29.68 16.42
CA GLU A 302 5.31 30.99 17.00
C GLU A 302 4.25 31.73 16.18
N ASP A 303 4.34 31.68 14.85
CA ASP A 303 3.33 32.25 13.96
C ASP A 303 1.99 31.52 14.05
N ALA A 304 1.99 30.18 14.15
CA ALA A 304 0.78 29.39 14.31
C ALA A 304 0.08 29.67 15.65
N GLU A 305 0.83 29.72 16.75
CA GLU A 305 0.28 29.98 18.09
C GLU A 305 -0.25 31.42 18.20
N LYS A 306 0.40 32.41 17.58
CA LYS A 306 -0.11 33.79 17.51
C LYS A 306 -1.42 33.95 16.74
N ARG A 307 -1.70 33.05 15.79
CA ARG A 307 -2.96 33.07 15.02
C ARG A 307 -4.09 32.32 15.72
N ALA A 308 -3.74 31.44 16.66
CA ALA A 308 -4.69 30.64 17.41
C ALA A 308 -5.21 31.33 18.69
N GLY A 309 -4.44 32.28 19.23
CA GLY A 309 -4.84 33.15 20.34
C GLY A 309 -5.46 34.46 19.87
#